data_AF-A0A3M0EFF4-F1
#
_entry.id   AF-A0A3M0EFF4-F1
#
_cell.length_a   1.000
_cell.length_b   1.000
_cell.length_c   1.000
_cell.angle_alpha   90.00
_cell.angle_beta   90.00
_cell.angle_gamma   90.00
#
_symmetry.space_group_name_H-M   'P 1'
#
loop_
_entity.id
_entity.type
_entity.pdbx_description
1 polymer ?
#
loop_
_entity_poly.entity_id
_entity_poly.type
_entity_poly.pdbx_seq_one_letter_code
_entity_poly.pdbx_strand_id
1 'polypeptide(L)'
;MSDDTRPEQDPAMIPEHREDGVPTRRRVLALGAVTAGAVVSIRPALAQTAGSVLNCEIPVPDPGRAGSYIDANGRVVPARTKGAFPSSSRPFKGEEVKRSMATGRSLPGTDSERSRAYVNYIRRLQRGQGGFTCFASLQMPRA
;
A
#
# COMPACT_ATOMS: atom_id res chain seq x y z
N MET A 1 21.75 -57.16 1.49
CA MET A 1 21.15 -56.08 0.69
C MET A 1 19.87 -55.65 1.38
N SER A 2 19.67 -54.33 1.44
CA SER A 2 18.55 -53.58 1.99
C SER A 2 18.62 -53.20 3.47
N ASP A 3 18.66 -51.88 3.63
CA ASP A 3 18.94 -51.02 4.76
C ASP A 3 17.62 -50.43 5.30
N ASP A 4 17.72 -49.85 6.49
CA ASP A 4 17.05 -48.62 6.91
C ASP A 4 15.92 -48.65 7.95
N THR A 5 16.22 -47.93 9.04
CA THR A 5 15.38 -46.90 9.69
C THR A 5 14.44 -47.23 10.89
N ARG A 6 15.04 -46.96 12.07
CA ARG A 6 14.62 -46.09 13.21
C ARG A 6 13.53 -46.53 14.20
N PRO A 7 13.80 -46.42 15.53
CA PRO A 7 12.81 -46.65 16.58
C PRO A 7 11.98 -45.40 16.93
N GLU A 8 10.74 -45.67 17.33
CA GLU A 8 9.96 -45.11 18.43
C GLU A 8 9.81 -43.58 18.58
N GLN A 9 8.59 -43.08 18.33
CA GLN A 9 8.03 -41.87 18.92
C GLN A 9 6.52 -42.09 19.16
N ASP A 10 6.12 -42.37 20.39
CA ASP A 10 4.77 -42.13 20.95
C ASP A 10 4.61 -40.62 21.29
N PRO A 11 3.46 -40.06 21.74
CA PRO A 11 2.07 -40.56 21.80
C PRO A 11 1.03 -39.48 21.38
N ALA A 12 -0.28 -39.83 21.33
CA ALA A 12 -1.37 -39.11 22.03
C ALA A 12 -2.79 -39.39 21.47
N MET A 13 -3.61 -39.92 22.38
CA MET A 13 -5.07 -39.92 22.51
C MET A 13 -5.90 -38.98 21.62
N ILE A 14 -7.00 -39.51 21.05
CA ILE A 14 -8.36 -38.91 21.13
C ILE A 14 -9.42 -40.04 21.10
N PRO A 15 -10.44 -40.04 21.98
CA PRO A 15 -11.36 -41.17 22.17
C PRO A 15 -12.52 -41.24 21.16
N GLU A 16 -13.10 -42.43 21.10
CA GLU A 16 -14.29 -42.85 20.36
C GLU A 16 -15.54 -42.00 20.63
N HIS A 17 -16.44 -41.95 19.63
CA HIS A 17 -17.85 -41.74 19.93
C HIS A 17 -18.74 -42.71 19.15
N ARG A 18 -19.50 -43.48 19.93
CA ARG A 18 -20.43 -44.54 19.57
C ARG A 18 -21.50 -44.06 18.59
N GLU A 19 -21.84 -44.98 17.69
CA GLU A 19 -23.10 -45.01 16.96
C GLU A 19 -24.26 -45.33 17.91
N ASP A 20 -25.38 -44.61 17.79
CA ASP A 20 -26.73 -45.17 17.93
C ASP A 20 -27.81 -44.11 17.67
N GLY A 21 -28.85 -44.46 16.89
CA GLY A 21 -30.17 -43.80 16.95
C GLY A 21 -30.73 -43.25 15.63
N VAL A 22 -31.56 -44.06 14.97
CA VAL A 22 -32.38 -43.76 13.77
C VAL A 22 -33.12 -42.40 13.83
N PRO A 23 -33.06 -41.52 12.79
CA PRO A 23 -33.82 -40.27 12.81
C PRO A 23 -35.26 -40.50 12.35
N THR A 24 -36.20 -40.30 13.27
CA THR A 24 -37.64 -40.35 13.01
C THR A 24 -38.11 -39.08 12.28
N ARG A 25 -38.93 -39.27 11.25
CA ARG A 25 -39.50 -38.23 10.38
C ARG A 25 -40.42 -37.30 11.19
N ARG A 26 -39.89 -36.19 11.70
CA ARG A 26 -40.58 -34.91 11.98
C ARG A 26 -39.76 -34.15 13.01
N ARG A 27 -38.82 -33.33 12.53
CA ARG A 27 -38.51 -32.04 13.13
C ARG A 27 -37.71 -31.23 12.12
N VAL A 28 -38.43 -30.37 11.39
CA VAL A 28 -38.41 -28.91 11.54
C VAL A 28 -37.22 -28.32 10.77
N LEU A 29 -37.56 -27.43 9.84
CA LEU A 29 -36.65 -26.62 9.04
C LEU A 29 -35.51 -26.05 9.89
N ALA A 30 -34.27 -26.32 9.49
CA ALA A 30 -33.10 -25.53 9.84
C ALA A 30 -32.20 -25.43 8.60
N LEU A 31 -32.65 -24.65 7.61
CA LEU A 31 -31.73 -24.06 6.64
C LEU A 31 -30.87 -23.06 7.43
N GLY A 32 -29.66 -23.50 7.79
CA GLY A 32 -28.73 -22.71 8.58
C GLY A 32 -27.31 -23.25 8.43
N ALA A 33 -26.82 -23.36 7.20
CA ALA A 33 -25.41 -23.59 6.95
C ALA A 33 -24.64 -22.29 7.25
N VAL A 34 -24.41 -22.02 8.53
CA VAL A 34 -23.47 -20.98 8.97
C VAL A 34 -22.09 -21.59 8.86
N THR A 35 -21.41 -21.36 7.74
CA THR A 35 -19.98 -21.68 7.63
C THR A 35 -19.25 -20.82 8.66
N ALA A 36 -18.80 -21.42 9.76
CA ALA A 36 -17.96 -20.76 10.76
C ALA A 36 -16.56 -20.54 10.19
N GLY A 37 -16.45 -19.60 9.24
CA GLY A 37 -15.16 -19.01 8.91
C GLY A 37 -14.76 -18.10 10.06
N ALA A 38 -13.69 -18.42 10.77
CA ALA A 38 -13.04 -17.44 11.63
C ALA A 38 -12.55 -16.33 10.70
N VAL A 39 -13.32 -15.25 10.60
CA VAL A 39 -12.84 -14.01 9.97
C VAL A 39 -11.76 -13.49 10.90
N VAL A 40 -10.51 -13.83 10.60
CA VAL A 40 -9.36 -13.20 11.24
C VAL A 40 -9.39 -11.76 10.79
N SER A 41 -10.02 -10.93 11.60
CA SER A 41 -9.89 -9.48 11.56
C SER A 41 -8.43 -9.18 11.92
N ILE A 42 -7.54 -9.29 10.93
CA ILE A 42 -6.26 -8.60 10.99
C ILE A 42 -6.65 -7.13 10.86
N ARG A 43 -6.91 -6.46 11.99
CA ARG A 43 -6.75 -5.02 12.03
C ARG A 43 -5.27 -4.83 11.74
N PRO A 44 -4.87 -4.31 10.57
CA PRO A 44 -3.49 -3.91 10.43
C PRO A 44 -3.31 -2.88 11.54
N ALA A 45 -2.39 -3.13 12.47
CA ALA A 45 -1.94 -2.08 13.35
C ALA A 45 -1.26 -1.05 12.44
N LEU A 46 -2.04 -0.10 11.91
CA LEU A 46 -1.59 1.14 11.28
C LEU A 46 -0.89 2.05 12.32
N ALA A 47 -0.29 1.47 13.36
CA ALA A 47 0.26 2.18 14.49
C ALA A 47 1.79 2.38 14.36
N GLN A 48 2.43 1.87 13.30
CA GLN A 48 3.89 2.04 13.12
C GLN A 48 4.33 2.64 11.78
N THR A 49 3.42 2.92 10.84
CA THR A 49 3.81 3.62 9.61
C THR A 49 3.97 5.13 9.79
N ALA A 50 3.52 5.72 10.90
CA ALA A 50 3.55 7.17 11.15
C ALA A 50 4.96 7.76 11.24
N GLY A 51 6.00 6.99 11.59
CA GLY A 51 7.39 7.44 11.56
C GLY A 51 8.02 7.39 10.16
N SER A 52 7.57 6.47 9.30
CA SER A 52 8.15 6.24 7.97
C SER A 52 7.50 7.07 6.85
N VAL A 53 6.28 7.59 7.03
CA VAL A 53 5.62 8.42 5.99
C VAL A 53 6.29 9.76 5.73
N LEU A 54 7.12 10.22 6.68
CA LEU A 54 7.95 11.38 6.47
C LEU A 54 9.08 11.01 5.48
N ASN A 55 9.81 9.92 5.71
CA ASN A 55 10.91 9.45 4.84
C ASN A 55 10.50 8.79 3.51
N CYS A 56 9.20 8.69 3.23
CA CYS A 56 8.71 8.12 1.99
C CYS A 56 9.15 8.94 0.78
N GLU A 57 9.32 8.25 -0.34
CA GLU A 57 9.81 8.83 -1.59
C GLU A 57 8.66 8.99 -2.60
N ILE A 58 8.56 10.17 -3.18
CA ILE A 58 7.60 10.53 -4.22
C ILE A 58 8.38 10.70 -5.53
N PRO A 59 8.31 9.73 -6.46
CA PRO A 59 8.92 9.87 -7.77
C PRO A 59 8.15 10.90 -8.61
N VAL A 60 8.89 11.67 -9.41
CA VAL A 60 8.31 12.66 -10.33
C VAL A 60 9.02 12.53 -11.68
N PRO A 61 8.38 11.97 -12.72
CA PRO A 61 7.06 11.35 -12.77
C PRO A 61 6.98 9.99 -12.06
N ASP A 62 5.76 9.48 -11.89
CA ASP A 62 5.47 8.10 -11.54
C ASP A 62 6.28 7.10 -12.39
N PRO A 63 6.73 5.96 -11.83
CA PRO A 63 7.51 4.94 -12.54
C PRO A 63 6.88 4.45 -13.85
N GLY A 64 5.55 4.36 -13.96
CA GLY A 64 4.86 3.99 -15.19
C GLY A 64 4.95 5.04 -16.30
N ARG A 65 5.44 6.24 -15.99
CA ARG A 65 5.66 7.36 -16.92
C ARG A 65 7.10 7.89 -16.88
N ALA A 66 8.04 7.05 -16.43
CA ALA A 66 9.46 7.35 -16.48
C ALA A 66 9.87 7.75 -17.92
N GLY A 67 10.65 8.83 -18.05
CA GLY A 67 11.05 9.40 -19.35
C GLY A 67 10.09 10.46 -19.94
N SER A 68 8.95 10.69 -19.31
CA SER A 68 8.06 11.80 -19.67
C SER A 68 8.44 13.11 -18.96
N TYR A 69 7.92 14.22 -19.46
CA TYR A 69 8.17 15.56 -18.92
C TYR A 69 6.93 16.07 -18.16
N ILE A 70 7.11 17.10 -17.35
CA ILE A 70 6.03 17.71 -16.56
C ILE A 70 5.79 19.14 -17.04
N ASP A 71 4.57 19.49 -17.43
CA ASP A 71 4.21 20.87 -17.77
C ASP A 71 4.13 21.77 -16.51
N ALA A 72 4.03 23.08 -16.70
CA ALA A 72 3.86 24.03 -15.58
C ALA A 72 2.61 23.75 -14.70
N ASN A 73 1.60 23.11 -15.27
CA ASN A 73 0.38 22.71 -14.57
C ASN A 73 0.53 21.39 -13.80
N GLY A 74 1.66 20.68 -13.91
CA GLY A 74 1.85 19.37 -13.31
C GLY A 74 1.21 18.21 -14.08
N ARG A 75 0.97 18.34 -15.39
CA ARG A 75 0.55 17.24 -16.27
C ARG A 75 1.77 16.57 -16.88
N VAL A 76 1.67 15.27 -17.08
CA VAL A 76 2.69 14.51 -17.79
C VAL A 76 2.50 14.73 -19.29
N VAL A 77 3.56 15.17 -19.95
CA VAL A 77 3.60 15.48 -21.39
C VAL A 77 4.76 14.76 -22.06
N PRO A 78 4.70 14.54 -23.39
CA PRO A 78 5.82 13.96 -24.13
C PRO A 78 7.10 14.77 -23.96
N ALA A 79 8.24 14.11 -24.17
CA ALA A 79 9.51 14.82 -24.25
C ALA A 79 9.49 15.86 -25.38
N ARG A 80 10.15 17.00 -25.15
CA ARG A 80 10.25 18.16 -26.07
C ARG A 80 9.00 19.03 -26.21
N THR A 81 8.02 18.92 -25.32
CA THR A 81 6.95 19.94 -25.24
C THR A 81 7.51 21.29 -24.75
N LYS A 82 7.15 22.38 -25.42
CA LYS A 82 7.60 23.74 -25.07
C LYS A 82 7.14 24.09 -23.64
N GLY A 83 8.07 24.54 -22.81
CA GLY A 83 7.77 24.91 -21.41
C GLY A 83 7.52 23.71 -20.49
N ALA A 84 7.86 22.50 -20.92
CA ALA A 84 7.85 21.32 -20.08
C ALA A 84 9.21 21.12 -19.39
N PHE A 85 9.15 20.69 -18.14
CA PHE A 85 10.31 20.41 -17.32
C PHE A 85 10.68 18.92 -17.40
N PRO A 86 11.98 18.58 -17.41
CA PRO A 86 12.42 17.19 -17.38
C PRO A 86 11.96 16.47 -16.12
N SER A 87 12.00 15.14 -16.12
CA SER A 87 11.79 14.34 -14.91
C SER A 87 12.82 14.68 -13.83
N SER A 88 12.44 14.50 -12.57
CA SER A 88 13.39 14.61 -11.48
C SER A 88 14.43 13.50 -11.58
N SER A 89 15.70 13.82 -11.30
CA SER A 89 16.79 12.84 -11.25
C SER A 89 16.69 11.93 -10.04
N ARG A 90 15.96 12.34 -9.01
CA ARG A 90 15.74 11.58 -7.77
C ARG A 90 14.29 11.69 -7.31
N PRO A 91 13.77 10.68 -6.60
CA PRO A 91 12.52 10.85 -5.88
C PRO A 91 12.66 11.90 -4.77
N PHE A 92 11.59 12.63 -4.51
CA PHE A 92 11.54 13.63 -3.43
C PHE A 92 11.05 13.00 -2.13
N LYS A 93 11.60 13.41 -1.00
CA LYS A 93 11.12 12.94 0.31
C LYS A 93 9.79 13.60 0.69
N GLY A 94 8.97 12.88 1.44
CA GLY A 94 7.69 13.34 1.94
C GLY A 94 7.83 14.64 2.75
N GLU A 95 8.88 14.82 3.55
CA GLU A 95 9.09 16.06 4.31
C GLU A 95 9.52 17.24 3.43
N GLU A 96 10.28 16.99 2.37
CA GLU A 96 10.67 18.02 1.39
C GLU A 96 9.42 18.54 0.69
N VAL A 97 8.55 17.63 0.24
CA VAL A 97 7.27 17.95 -0.40
C VAL A 97 6.32 18.64 0.57
N LYS A 98 6.17 18.13 1.79
CA LYS A 98 5.32 18.75 2.83
C LYS A 98 5.77 20.18 3.15
N ARG A 99 7.07 20.40 3.35
CA ARG A 99 7.63 21.75 3.60
C ARG A 99 7.43 22.66 2.39
N SER A 100 7.65 22.15 1.18
CA SER A 100 7.40 22.90 -0.06
C SER A 100 5.94 23.31 -0.18
N MET A 101 4.99 22.43 0.15
CA MET A 101 3.55 22.72 0.10
C MET A 101 3.07 23.62 1.22
N ALA A 102 3.64 23.50 2.43
CA ALA A 102 3.26 24.30 3.59
C ALA A 102 3.84 25.73 3.55
N THR A 103 5.10 25.88 3.14
CA THR A 103 5.80 27.18 3.14
C THR A 103 5.92 27.80 1.75
N GLY A 104 5.57 27.06 0.68
CA GLY A 104 5.75 27.52 -0.70
C GLY A 104 7.22 27.53 -1.17
N ARG A 105 8.13 26.88 -0.42
CA ARG A 105 9.56 26.83 -0.77
C ARG A 105 9.82 25.89 -1.94
N SER A 106 10.86 26.17 -2.72
CA SER A 106 11.29 25.30 -3.81
C SER A 106 11.79 23.95 -3.30
N LEU A 107 11.54 22.89 -4.06
CA LEU A 107 12.07 21.55 -3.83
C LEU A 107 13.60 21.55 -4.00
N PRO A 108 14.32 20.79 -3.17
CA PRO A 108 15.78 20.77 -3.17
C PRO A 108 16.35 20.19 -4.48
N GLY A 109 17.25 20.95 -5.11
CA GLY A 109 17.84 20.60 -6.40
C GLY A 109 16.98 20.97 -7.62
N THR A 110 16.00 21.86 -7.45
CA THR A 110 15.12 22.33 -8.54
C THR A 110 15.00 23.86 -8.56
N ASP A 111 14.82 24.41 -9.77
CA ASP A 111 14.48 25.81 -9.97
C ASP A 111 13.08 26.13 -9.43
N SER A 112 12.78 27.41 -9.17
CA SER A 112 11.47 27.84 -8.65
C SER A 112 10.30 27.41 -9.54
N GLU A 113 10.42 27.57 -10.86
CA GLU A 113 9.37 27.17 -11.80
C GLU A 113 9.20 25.65 -11.88
N ARG A 114 10.31 24.92 -11.94
CA ARG A 114 10.35 23.46 -11.94
C ARG A 114 9.74 22.89 -10.67
N SER A 115 10.07 23.48 -9.52
CA SER A 115 9.48 23.10 -8.24
C SER A 115 7.97 23.28 -8.23
N ARG A 116 7.45 24.39 -8.77
CA ARG A 116 6.00 24.63 -8.85
C ARG A 116 5.32 23.59 -9.73
N ALA A 117 5.91 23.28 -10.88
CA ALA A 117 5.42 22.24 -11.79
C ALA A 117 5.36 20.86 -11.09
N TYR A 118 6.40 20.49 -10.36
CA TYR A 118 6.45 19.23 -9.61
C TYR A 118 5.45 19.20 -8.46
N VAL A 119 5.32 20.28 -7.69
CA VAL A 119 4.29 20.37 -6.63
C VAL A 119 2.89 20.27 -7.23
N ASN A 120 2.63 20.90 -8.37
CA ASN A 120 1.36 20.77 -9.09
C ASN A 120 1.11 19.34 -9.56
N TYR A 121 2.14 18.62 -10.01
CA TYR A 121 2.04 17.20 -10.36
C TYR A 121 1.68 16.36 -9.13
N ILE A 122 2.38 16.57 -8.01
CA ILE A 122 2.15 15.85 -6.75
C ILE A 122 0.71 16.06 -6.25
N ARG A 123 0.21 17.30 -6.29
CA ARG A 123 -1.19 17.64 -5.93
C ARG A 123 -2.23 16.87 -6.76
N ARG A 124 -1.86 16.42 -7.95
CA ARG A 124 -2.71 15.72 -8.92
C ARG A 124 -2.47 14.21 -8.96
N LEU A 125 -1.58 13.67 -8.12
CA LEU A 125 -1.39 12.23 -8.02
C LEU A 125 -2.74 11.56 -7.73
N GLN A 126 -3.07 10.55 -8.51
CA GLN A 126 -4.29 9.75 -8.33
C GLN A 126 -3.97 8.45 -7.61
N ARG A 127 -5.00 7.79 -7.10
CA ARG A 127 -4.86 6.44 -6.50
C ARG A 127 -4.25 5.49 -7.52
N GLY A 128 -3.22 4.74 -7.12
CA GLY A 128 -2.49 3.82 -7.99
C GLY A 128 -1.25 4.41 -8.68
N GLN A 129 -1.02 5.73 -8.57
CA GLN A 129 0.24 6.34 -8.99
C GLN A 129 1.27 6.29 -7.83
N GLY A 130 2.51 5.99 -8.16
CA GLY A 130 3.67 5.99 -7.28
C GLY A 130 3.78 7.31 -6.53
N GLY A 131 3.99 7.21 -5.21
CA GLY A 131 4.04 8.37 -4.32
C GLY A 131 2.67 8.93 -3.89
N PHE A 132 1.53 8.49 -4.45
CA PHE A 132 0.21 8.93 -3.98
C PHE A 132 -0.04 8.54 -2.51
N THR A 133 0.33 7.33 -2.10
CA THR A 133 0.17 6.84 -0.72
C THR A 133 0.98 7.65 0.28
N CYS A 134 2.18 8.07 -0.11
CA CYS A 134 2.98 9.03 0.65
C CYS A 134 2.27 10.39 0.73
N PHE A 135 1.88 10.97 -0.41
CA PHE A 135 1.21 12.28 -0.46
C PHE A 135 -0.09 12.32 0.35
N ALA A 136 -0.91 11.27 0.27
CA ALA A 136 -2.14 11.14 1.05
C ALA A 136 -1.86 11.12 2.56
N SER A 137 -0.73 10.53 2.96
CA SER A 137 -0.31 10.51 4.36
C SER A 137 0.19 11.87 4.86
N LEU A 138 0.69 12.75 3.98
CA LEU A 138 1.07 14.12 4.31
C LEU A 138 -0.15 15.03 4.55
N GLN A 139 -1.29 14.71 3.95
CA GLN A 139 -2.54 15.47 4.08
C GLN A 139 -3.31 15.15 5.35
N MET A 140 -2.99 14.05 6.04
CA MET A 140 -3.61 13.75 7.33
C MET A 140 -3.12 14.76 8.38
N PRO A 141 -4.00 15.62 8.92
CA PRO A 141 -3.62 16.49 10.02
C PRO A 141 -3.26 15.60 11.20
N ARG A 142 -2.04 15.75 11.71
CA ARG A 142 -1.70 15.16 13.01
C ARG A 142 -2.28 16.12 14.04
N ALA A 143 -3.30 15.64 14.75
CA ALA A 143 -3.88 16.32 15.91
C ALA A 143 -2.82 16.49 17.00
#